data_AF-A0A5E4F1U2-F1
#
_entry.id   AF-A0A5E4F1U2-F1
#
_cell.length_a   1.000
_cell.length_b   1.000
_cell.length_c   1.000
_cell.angle_alpha   90.00
_cell.angle_beta   90.00
_cell.angle_gamma   90.00
#
_symmetry.space_group_name_H-M   'P 1'
#
loop_
_entity.id
_entity.type
_entity.pdbx_description
1 polymer ?
#
loop_
_entity_poly.entity_id
_entity_poly.type
_entity_poly.pdbx_seq_one_letter_code
_entity_poly.pdbx_strand_id
1 'polypeptide(L)' 'MGATTSKEAWDTLKEESQGNAKVRVVKVQTLRRDFENIKTKDSETTQEYYARVNEIVNQLRAYGEKV' A
#
# COMPACT_ATOMS: atom_id res chain seq x y z
N MET A 1 -28.07 -6.29 -5.80
CA MET A 1 -28.21 -7.29 -4.71
C MET A 1 -27.24 -6.87 -3.62
N GLY A 2 -27.73 -6.66 -2.39
CA GLY A 2 -26.85 -6.32 -1.26
C GLY A 2 -26.09 -7.53 -0.76
N ALA A 3 -25.03 -7.31 0.02
CA ALA A 3 -24.31 -8.38 0.70
C ALA A 3 -25.24 -9.17 1.62
N THR A 4 -25.16 -10.50 1.56
CA THR A 4 -26.02 -11.41 2.35
C THR A 4 -25.36 -11.83 3.66
N THR A 5 -24.05 -11.61 3.78
CA THR A 5 -23.29 -11.88 5.01
C THR A 5 -22.44 -10.67 5.40
N SER A 6 -22.11 -10.56 6.68
CA SER A 6 -21.17 -9.54 7.18
C SER A 6 -19.80 -9.63 6.50
N LYS A 7 -19.38 -10.84 6.10
CA LYS A 7 -18.14 -11.07 5.38
C LYS A 7 -18.19 -10.48 3.97
N GLU A 8 -19.26 -10.74 3.23
CA GLU A 8 -19.44 -10.15 1.89
C GLU A 8 -19.49 -8.62 1.95
N ALA A 9 -20.21 -8.05 2.93
CA ALA A 9 -20.26 -6.60 3.10
C ALA A 9 -18.87 -6.01 3.37
N TRP A 10 -18.08 -6.68 4.22
CA TRP A 10 -16.72 -6.28 4.54
C TRP A 10 -15.76 -6.44 3.34
N ASP A 11 -15.86 -7.54 2.61
CA ASP A 11 -15.04 -7.80 1.43
C ASP A 11 -15.33 -6.79 0.32
N THR A 12 -16.61 -6.45 0.08
CA THR A 12 -17.01 -5.38 -0.85
C THR A 12 -16.47 -4.02 -0.40
N LEU A 13 -16.62 -3.64 0.87
CA LEU A 13 -16.04 -2.39 1.40
C LEU A 13 -14.52 -2.33 1.22
N LYS A 14 -13.84 -3.45 1.43
CA LYS A 14 -12.40 -3.58 1.25
C LYS A 14 -12.01 -3.49 -0.23
N GLU A 15 -12.79 -4.05 -1.14
CA GLU A 15 -12.57 -3.92 -2.59
C GLU A 15 -12.81 -2.50 -3.10
N GLU A 16 -13.83 -1.80 -2.59
CA GLU A 16 -14.06 -0.38 -2.91
C GLU A 16 -12.93 0.51 -2.37
N SER A 17 -12.44 0.24 -1.15
CA SER A 17 -11.38 1.06 -0.53
C SER A 17 -9.98 0.77 -1.06
N GLN A 18 -9.65 -0.50 -1.34
CA GLN A 18 -8.29 -0.93 -1.70
C GLN A 18 -8.15 -1.43 -3.14
N GLY A 19 -9.23 -1.44 -3.91
CA GLY A 19 -9.32 -2.11 -5.20
C GLY A 19 -9.51 -3.63 -5.07
N ASN A 20 -9.88 -4.25 -6.19
CA ASN A 20 -9.96 -5.70 -6.31
C ASN A 20 -8.57 -6.38 -6.12
N ALA A 21 -8.55 -7.70 -5.97
CA ALA A 21 -7.33 -8.45 -5.71
C ALA A 21 -6.19 -8.19 -6.72
N LYS A 22 -6.50 -8.01 -8.01
CA LYS A 22 -5.48 -7.72 -9.04
C LYS A 22 -4.86 -6.35 -8.85
N VAL A 23 -5.69 -5.33 -8.56
CA VAL A 23 -5.22 -3.97 -8.28
C VAL A 23 -4.31 -3.96 -7.06
N ARG A 24 -4.66 -4.69 -5.99
CA ARG A 24 -3.82 -4.84 -4.80
C ARG A 24 -2.45 -5.44 -5.12
N VAL A 25 -2.39 -6.51 -5.91
CA VAL A 25 -1.12 -7.14 -6.30
C VAL A 25 -0.24 -6.17 -7.09
N VAL A 26 -0.80 -5.48 -8.08
CA VAL A 26 -0.05 -4.49 -8.87
C VAL A 26 0.47 -3.38 -7.96
N LYS A 27 -0.36 -2.86 -7.06
CA LYS A 27 0.03 -1.80 -6.12
C LYS A 27 1.18 -2.22 -5.21
N VAL A 28 1.14 -3.44 -4.66
CA VAL A 28 2.24 -3.99 -3.85
C VAL A 28 3.53 -4.09 -4.65
N GLN A 29 3.48 -4.59 -5.90
CA GLN A 29 4.66 -4.70 -6.76
C GLN A 29 5.25 -3.32 -7.09
N THR A 30 4.40 -2.32 -7.37
CA THR A 30 4.84 -0.94 -7.56
C THR A 30 5.53 -0.40 -6.31
N LEU A 31 4.94 -0.57 -5.13
CA LEU A 31 5.52 -0.08 -3.87
C LEU A 31 6.85 -0.74 -3.53
N ARG A 32 7.01 -2.05 -3.79
CA ARG A 32 8.30 -2.74 -3.64
C ARG A 32 9.35 -2.15 -4.56
N ARG A 33 9.00 -1.93 -5.83
CA ARG A 33 9.89 -1.30 -6.80
C ARG A 33 10.27 0.12 -6.35
N ASP A 34 9.33 0.89 -5.83
CA ASP A 34 9.60 2.25 -5.34
C ASP A 34 10.52 2.22 -4.12
N PHE A 35 10.34 1.25 -3.23
CA PHE A 35 11.23 1.02 -2.08
C PHE A 35 12.64 0.63 -2.52
N GLU A 36 12.78 -0.34 -3.43
CA GLU A 36 14.09 -0.78 -3.94
C GLU A 36 14.84 0.32 -4.69
N ASN A 37 14.12 1.20 -5.37
CA ASN A 37 14.68 2.33 -6.11
C ASN A 37 14.76 3.62 -5.29
N ILE A 38 14.40 3.59 -4.00
CA ILE A 38 14.44 4.79 -3.18
C ILE A 38 15.89 5.24 -3.00
N LYS A 39 16.14 6.51 -3.31
CA LYS A 39 17.43 7.17 -3.11
C LYS A 39 17.22 8.48 -2.39
N THR A 40 18.23 8.88 -1.63
CA THR A 40 18.28 10.20 -1.03
C THR A 40 18.43 11.23 -2.15
N LYS A 41 17.82 12.39 -2.01
CA LYS A 41 18.08 13.52 -2.92
C LYS A 41 19.12 14.44 -2.28
N ASP A 42 19.92 15.14 -3.08
CA ASP A 42 20.98 16.03 -2.57
C ASP A 42 20.43 17.18 -1.71
N SER A 43 19.19 17.60 -1.96
CA SER A 43 18.50 18.67 -1.25
C SER A 43 17.62 18.18 -0.08
N GLU A 44 17.62 16.88 0.20
CA GLU A 44 16.71 16.27 1.16
C GLU A 44 17.38 16.06 2.51
N THR A 45 16.68 16.42 3.58
CA THR A 45 17.12 16.16 4.94
C THR A 45 16.95 14.68 5.31
N THR A 46 17.70 14.21 6.29
CA THR A 46 17.56 12.84 6.82
C THR A 46 16.13 12.54 7.29
N GLN A 47 15.43 13.53 7.85
CA GLN A 47 14.05 13.38 8.33
C GLN A 47 13.04 13.25 7.19
N GLU A 48 13.19 14.03 6.12
CA GLU A 48 12.35 13.92 4.92
C GLU A 48 12.55 12.57 4.23
N TYR A 49 13.79 12.11 4.11
CA TYR A 49 14.10 10.79 3.57
C TYR A 49 13.44 9.69 4.40
N TYR A 50 13.59 9.75 5.72
CA TYR A 50 12.96 8.79 6.64
C TYR A 50 11.43 8.81 6.55
N ALA A 51 10.82 10.00 6.40
CA ALA A 51 9.37 10.12 6.22
C ALA A 51 8.90 9.42 4.94
N ARG A 52 9.60 9.61 3.81
CA ARG A 52 9.26 8.92 2.54
C ARG A 52 9.41 7.41 2.64
N VAL A 53 10.50 6.93 3.24
CA VAL A 53 10.70 5.48 3.46
C VAL A 53 9.55 4.90 4.29
N ASN A 54 9.19 5.56 5.39
CA ASN A 54 8.07 5.11 6.23
C ASN A 54 6.73 5.14 5.52
N GLU A 55 6.49 6.12 4.66
CA GLU A 55 5.25 6.18 3.88
C GLU A 55 5.10 4.94 3.00
N ILE A 56 6.16 4.55 2.29
CA ILE A 56 6.14 3.34 1.44
C ILE A 56 5.93 2.08 2.29
N VAL A 57 6.65 1.94 3.41
CA VAL A 57 6.52 0.78 4.32
C VAL A 57 5.11 0.69 4.91
N ASN A 58 4.52 1.83 5.30
CA ASN A 58 3.16 1.87 5.84
C ASN A 58 2.13 1.49 4.78
N GLN A 59 2.30 1.93 3.53
CA GLN A 59 1.43 1.52 2.43
C GLN A 59 1.54 0.02 2.16
N LEU A 60 2.75 -0.55 2.11
CA LEU A 60 2.95 -1.99 1.97
C LEU A 60 2.22 -2.78 3.08
N ARG A 61 2.39 -2.37 4.35
CA ARG A 61 1.69 -2.99 5.49
C ARG A 61 0.16 -2.89 5.37
N ALA A 62 -0.37 -1.77 4.90
CA ALA A 62 -1.82 -1.58 4.69
C ALA A 62 -2.40 -2.53 3.63
N TYR A 63 -1.58 -2.95 2.66
CA TYR A 63 -1.94 -3.98 1.68
C TYR A 63 -1.66 -5.42 2.15
N GLY A 64 -1.17 -5.60 3.39
CA GLY A 64 -0.94 -6.90 4.01
C GLY A 64 0.44 -7.51 3.73
N GLU A 65 1.38 -6.73 3.20
CA GLU A 65 2.79 -7.15 3.12
C GLU A 65 3.43 -7.21 4.50
N LYS A 66 4.27 -8.24 4.70
CA LYS A 66 5.23 -8.27 5.80
C LYS A 66 6.52 -7.61 5.29
N VAL A 67 6.79 -6.41 5.77
CA VAL A 67 7.99 -5.60 5.47
C VAL A 67 8.93 -5.62 6.66
#